data_AF-A0AAV5E6T3-F1
#
_entry.id   AF-A0AAV5E6T3-F1
#
_cell.length_a   1.000
_cell.length_b   1.000
_cell.length_c   1.000
_cell.angle_alpha   90.00
_cell.angle_beta   90.00
_cell.angle_gamma   90.00
#
_symmetry.space_group_name_H-M   'P 1'
#
loop_
_entity.id
_entity.type
_entity.pdbx_description
1 polymer ?
#
loop_
_entity_poly.entity_id
_entity_poly.type
_entity_poly.pdbx_seq_one_letter_code
_entity_poly.pdbx_strand_id
1 'polypeptide(L)'
;MDPPRPYSFKEDITWAVKLILIVVWMTIPMWVIILRSLPPKFSVQLKDATGLDIPPTHDDRPISTVFNFTLHAANQRPTDRCYRNGDAIVRYSGYTIAWGQTPAFCLGTKDARDVRVVAWADGVSLPRPVRERMAADWLAGAVDLEVDVRLFRDDDGSARPVWMSCKLKAGGAQPPGATWCTIFALQNWASDFAPAYLMQYISNIV
;
A
#
# COMPACT_ATOMS: atom_id res chain seq x y z
N MET A 1 10.90 -69.18 22.06
CA MET A 1 9.88 -68.24 21.57
C MET A 1 9.41 -67.42 22.75
N ASP A 2 9.71 -66.13 22.77
CA ASP A 2 9.18 -65.24 23.81
C ASP A 2 7.69 -64.96 23.55
N PRO A 3 6.84 -64.94 24.60
CA PRO A 3 5.43 -64.64 24.43
C PRO A 3 5.23 -63.19 23.95
N PRO A 4 4.28 -62.93 23.05
CA PRO A 4 3.99 -61.58 22.58
C PRO A 4 3.54 -60.71 23.75
N ARG A 5 4.16 -59.55 23.92
CA ARG A 5 3.82 -58.62 25.00
C ARG A 5 2.35 -58.20 24.87
N PRO A 6 1.59 -58.15 25.98
CA PRO A 6 0.21 -57.72 25.94
C PRO A 6 0.12 -56.25 25.52
N TYR A 7 -0.67 -56.00 24.50
CA TYR A 7 -0.94 -54.66 23.96
C TYR A 7 -1.70 -53.82 25.00
N SER A 8 -1.09 -52.72 25.47
CA SER A 8 -1.63 -51.85 26.53
C SER A 8 -2.18 -50.55 25.94
N PHE A 9 -3.46 -50.56 25.57
CA PHE A 9 -4.17 -49.43 24.97
C PHE A 9 -4.11 -48.14 25.81
N LYS A 10 -4.07 -48.24 27.14
CA LYS A 10 -3.92 -47.07 28.03
C LYS A 10 -2.55 -46.42 27.90
N GLU A 11 -1.51 -47.21 27.71
CA GLU A 11 -0.14 -46.73 27.56
C GLU A 11 -0.01 -46.00 26.22
N ASP A 12 -0.57 -46.55 25.14
CA ASP A 12 -0.63 -45.91 23.83
C ASP A 12 -1.41 -44.58 23.83
N ILE A 13 -2.55 -44.50 24.53
CA ILE A 13 -3.27 -43.22 24.69
C ILE A 13 -2.40 -42.21 25.44
N THR A 14 -1.71 -42.64 26.49
CA THR A 14 -0.87 -41.74 27.29
C THR A 14 0.30 -41.22 26.47
N TRP A 15 0.91 -42.06 25.62
CA TRP A 15 1.93 -41.66 24.65
C TRP A 15 1.38 -40.71 23.59
N ALA A 16 0.20 -41.00 23.02
CA ALA A 16 -0.45 -40.16 22.02
C ALA A 16 -0.79 -38.77 22.57
N VAL A 17 -1.36 -38.69 23.78
CA VAL A 17 -1.67 -37.41 24.45
C VAL A 17 -0.39 -36.61 24.69
N LYS A 18 0.70 -37.25 25.15
CA LYS A 18 2.00 -36.57 25.32
C LYS A 18 2.54 -36.03 24.01
N LEU A 19 2.47 -36.81 22.92
CA LEU A 19 2.91 -36.36 21.60
C LEU A 19 2.08 -35.17 21.11
N ILE A 20 0.75 -35.20 21.29
CA ILE A 20 -0.13 -34.08 20.95
C ILE A 20 0.25 -32.83 21.74
N LEU A 21 0.48 -32.94 23.05
CA LEU A 21 0.88 -31.80 23.88
C LEU A 21 2.23 -31.21 23.45
N ILE A 22 3.19 -32.06 23.07
CA ILE A 22 4.50 -31.61 22.56
C ILE A 22 4.32 -30.86 21.24
N VAL A 23 3.52 -31.38 20.31
CA VAL A 23 3.25 -30.73 19.02
C VAL A 23 2.55 -29.38 19.21
N VAL A 24 1.54 -29.32 20.10
CA VAL A 24 0.86 -28.05 20.43
C VAL A 24 1.86 -27.07 21.03
N TRP A 25 2.68 -27.49 21.99
CA TRP A 25 3.68 -26.62 22.62
C TRP A 25 4.72 -26.09 21.63
N MET A 26 5.19 -26.92 20.69
CA MET A 26 6.11 -26.48 19.64
C MET A 26 5.47 -25.55 18.60
N THR A 27 4.17 -25.69 18.34
CA THR A 27 3.46 -24.83 17.36
C THR A 27 3.00 -23.50 17.95
N ILE A 28 2.75 -23.41 19.25
CA ILE A 28 2.40 -22.15 19.95
C ILE A 28 3.37 -20.99 19.64
N PRO A 29 4.71 -21.10 19.78
CA PRO A 29 5.60 -19.99 19.48
C PRO A 29 5.56 -19.60 18.00
N MET A 30 5.39 -20.57 17.09
CA MET A 30 5.19 -20.29 15.66
C MET A 30 3.93 -19.46 15.43
N TRP A 31 2.80 -19.83 16.03
CA TRP A 31 1.56 -19.05 15.97
C TRP A 31 1.70 -17.66 16.58
N VAL A 32 2.40 -17.53 17.71
CA VAL A 32 2.66 -16.23 18.36
C VAL A 32 3.51 -15.33 17.48
N ILE A 33 4.55 -15.88 16.82
CA ILE A 33 5.39 -15.13 15.89
C ILE A 33 4.57 -14.68 14.68
N ILE A 34 3.78 -15.59 14.09
CA ILE A 34 2.90 -15.26 12.96
C ILE A 34 1.97 -14.12 13.35
N LEU A 35 1.26 -14.24 14.48
CA LEU A 35 0.31 -13.23 14.96
C LEU A 35 0.98 -11.88 15.28
N ARG A 36 2.23 -11.86 15.73
CA ARG A 36 2.99 -10.63 15.96
C ARG A 36 3.57 -10.02 14.68
N SER A 37 3.72 -10.81 13.63
CA SER A 37 4.31 -10.41 12.36
C SER A 37 3.31 -9.86 11.35
N LEU A 38 2.01 -9.82 11.69
CA LEU A 38 0.97 -9.35 10.77
C LEU A 38 1.38 -8.00 10.15
N PRO A 39 1.28 -7.88 8.81
CA PRO A 39 1.56 -6.63 8.14
C PRO A 39 0.57 -5.55 8.65
N PRO A 40 1.02 -4.30 8.82
CA PRO A 40 0.10 -3.19 9.07
C PRO A 40 -0.94 -3.15 7.96
N LYS A 41 -2.16 -2.69 8.26
CA LYS A 41 -3.19 -2.52 7.23
C LYS A 41 -3.26 -1.05 6.86
N PHE A 42 -3.10 -0.76 5.57
CA PHE A 42 -3.31 0.56 5.02
C PHE A 42 -4.46 0.51 4.03
N SER A 43 -5.31 1.51 4.09
CA SER A 43 -6.38 1.70 3.13
C SER A 43 -6.52 3.17 2.81
N VAL A 44 -6.86 3.50 1.58
CA VAL A 44 -7.00 4.90 1.15
C VAL A 44 -8.43 5.15 0.73
N GLN A 45 -8.94 6.32 1.09
CA GLN A 45 -10.24 6.82 0.67
C GLN A 45 -10.06 8.13 -0.08
N LEU A 46 -10.62 8.20 -1.28
CA LEU A 46 -10.70 9.46 -2.02
C LEU A 46 -11.88 10.28 -1.46
N LYS A 47 -11.63 11.53 -1.08
CA LYS A 47 -12.68 12.46 -0.64
C LYS A 47 -13.15 13.35 -1.77
N ASP A 48 -12.21 13.93 -2.51
CA ASP A 48 -12.49 14.82 -3.63
C ASP A 48 -11.39 14.77 -4.68
N ALA A 49 -11.79 15.00 -5.93
CA ALA A 49 -10.90 15.17 -7.07
C ALA A 49 -11.38 16.37 -7.90
N THR A 50 -10.46 17.25 -8.26
CA THR A 50 -10.74 18.47 -9.03
C THR A 50 -9.75 18.61 -10.19
N GLY A 51 -10.21 19.09 -11.35
CA GLY A 51 -9.37 19.39 -12.52
C GLY A 51 -9.27 18.29 -13.58
N LEU A 52 -10.05 17.20 -13.44
CA LEU A 52 -10.11 16.09 -14.41
C LEU A 52 -11.20 16.29 -15.48
N ASP A 53 -12.05 17.29 -15.28
CA ASP A 53 -13.21 17.64 -16.10
C ASP A 53 -12.86 18.60 -17.25
N ILE A 54 -11.62 19.09 -17.34
CA ILE A 54 -11.21 20.06 -18.36
C ILE A 54 -11.09 19.32 -19.71
N PRO A 55 -11.98 19.58 -20.68
CA PRO A 55 -11.92 18.93 -21.98
C PRO A 55 -10.64 19.36 -22.72
N PRO A 56 -10.06 18.48 -23.55
CA PRO A 56 -8.90 18.81 -24.36
C PRO A 56 -9.28 19.95 -25.33
N THR A 57 -8.88 21.17 -25.01
CA THR A 57 -8.83 22.24 -26.00
C THR A 57 -7.74 21.96 -27.02
N HIS A 58 -7.85 22.59 -28.19
CA HIS A 58 -6.90 22.43 -29.30
C HIS A 58 -5.45 22.83 -28.93
N ASP A 59 -5.33 23.65 -27.88
CA ASP A 59 -4.07 23.94 -27.20
C ASP A 59 -3.71 22.81 -26.24
N ASP A 60 -2.46 22.34 -26.28
CA ASP A 60 -1.86 21.42 -25.30
C ASP A 60 -1.72 22.07 -23.90
N ARG A 61 -2.74 22.82 -23.46
CA ARG A 61 -2.79 23.49 -22.17
C ARG A 61 -2.56 22.46 -21.08
N PRO A 62 -1.70 22.78 -20.13
CA PRO A 62 -1.31 21.80 -19.15
C PRO A 62 -2.40 21.72 -18.06
N ILE A 63 -2.61 20.53 -17.51
CA ILE A 63 -3.73 20.27 -16.60
C ILE A 63 -3.30 20.63 -15.17
N SER A 64 -4.16 21.30 -14.42
CA SER A 64 -4.01 21.47 -12.98
C SER A 64 -4.98 20.51 -12.28
N THR A 65 -4.45 19.63 -11.43
CA THR A 65 -5.27 18.65 -10.70
C THR A 65 -5.03 18.75 -9.20
N VAL A 66 -6.09 18.55 -8.43
CA VAL A 66 -6.04 18.50 -6.97
C VAL A 66 -6.84 17.30 -6.49
N PHE A 67 -6.21 16.47 -5.68
CA PHE A 67 -6.78 15.27 -5.08
C PHE A 67 -6.69 15.34 -3.56
N ASN A 68 -7.84 15.22 -2.91
CA ASN A 68 -7.93 15.11 -1.47
C ASN A 68 -8.24 13.65 -1.11
N PHE A 69 -7.33 12.98 -0.43
CA PHE A 69 -7.54 11.61 0.04
C PHE A 69 -7.18 11.47 1.52
N THR A 70 -7.75 10.43 2.12
CA THR A 70 -7.53 10.05 3.52
C THR A 70 -6.88 8.68 3.54
N LEU A 71 -5.65 8.62 4.03
CA LEU A 71 -4.92 7.39 4.28
C LEU A 71 -5.28 6.89 5.68
N HIS A 72 -6.07 5.83 5.73
CA HIS A 72 -6.35 5.10 6.97
C HIS A 72 -5.21 4.11 7.22
N ALA A 73 -4.43 4.37 8.26
CA ALA A 73 -3.28 3.60 8.67
C ALA A 73 -3.59 2.89 9.99
N ALA A 74 -3.60 1.55 9.97
CA ALA A 74 -3.86 0.73 11.14
C ALA A 74 -2.62 -0.10 11.51
N ASN A 75 -2.08 0.16 12.69
CA ASN A 75 -1.00 -0.62 13.26
C ASN A 75 -1.58 -1.82 14.00
N GLN A 76 -1.26 -3.04 13.57
CA GLN A 76 -1.67 -4.27 14.28
C GLN A 76 -0.58 -4.78 15.22
N ARG A 77 0.57 -4.13 15.25
CA ARG A 77 1.73 -4.58 16.02
C ARG A 77 1.62 -4.16 17.48
N PRO A 78 2.25 -4.93 18.38
CA PRO A 78 2.34 -4.59 19.80
C PRO A 78 3.35 -3.48 20.12
N THR A 79 3.84 -2.75 19.11
CA THR A 79 4.85 -1.69 19.23
C THR A 79 4.40 -0.46 18.47
N ASP A 80 4.73 0.72 18.98
CA ASP A 80 4.42 1.98 18.34
C ASP A 80 5.23 2.17 17.04
N ARG A 81 4.68 2.94 16.11
CA ARG A 81 5.28 3.22 14.79
C ARG A 81 5.11 4.69 14.45
N CYS A 82 6.23 5.40 14.31
CA CYS A 82 6.27 6.78 13.86
C CYS A 82 6.81 6.91 12.44
N TYR A 83 6.15 7.76 11.66
CA TYR A 83 6.54 8.15 10.32
C TYR A 83 6.81 9.66 10.31
N ARG A 84 8.00 10.07 9.86
CA ARG A 84 8.43 11.47 9.86
C ARG A 84 7.78 12.25 8.73
N ASN A 85 7.74 11.65 7.55
CA ASN A 85 7.14 12.19 6.36
C ASN A 85 6.83 11.04 5.41
N GLY A 86 6.15 11.37 4.32
CA GLY A 86 5.97 10.43 3.23
C GLY A 86 5.52 11.13 1.98
N ASP A 87 5.76 10.51 0.84
CA ASP A 87 5.42 11.04 -0.47
C ASP A 87 4.20 10.27 -0.99
N ALA A 88 3.29 10.97 -1.65
CA ALA A 88 2.14 10.39 -2.32
C ALA A 88 2.14 10.82 -3.78
N ILE A 89 2.02 9.85 -4.68
CA ILE A 89 2.03 10.07 -6.13
C ILE A 89 0.74 9.49 -6.69
N VAL A 90 0.00 10.30 -7.44
CA VAL A 90 -1.20 9.85 -8.14
C VAL A 90 -0.85 9.60 -9.60
N ARG A 91 -1.20 8.42 -10.09
CA ARG A 91 -0.93 7.97 -11.45
C ARG A 91 -2.22 7.58 -12.16
N TYR A 92 -2.27 7.89 -13.45
CA TYR A 92 -3.32 7.43 -14.35
C TYR A 92 -2.68 6.77 -15.57
N SER A 93 -3.05 5.52 -15.83
CA SER A 93 -2.50 4.73 -16.96
C SER A 93 -0.96 4.75 -17.05
N GLY A 94 -0.28 4.76 -15.90
CA GLY A 94 1.19 4.80 -15.79
C GLY A 94 1.82 6.19 -15.74
N TYR A 95 1.09 7.27 -16.04
CA TYR A 95 1.57 8.65 -16.01
C TYR A 95 1.30 9.31 -14.67
N THR A 96 2.27 10.04 -14.13
CA THR A 96 2.09 10.82 -12.90
C THR A 96 1.28 12.08 -13.19
N ILE A 97 0.18 12.23 -12.46
CA ILE A 97 -0.76 13.34 -12.66
C ILE A 97 -0.84 14.27 -11.46
N ALA A 98 -0.44 13.84 -10.27
CA ALA A 98 -0.31 14.68 -9.08
C ALA A 98 0.75 14.16 -8.11
N TRP A 99 1.32 15.07 -7.32
CA TRP A 99 2.26 14.76 -6.24
C TRP A 99 1.78 15.38 -4.93
N GLY A 100 2.08 14.75 -3.80
CA GLY A 100 1.68 15.21 -2.48
C GLY A 100 2.63 14.71 -1.41
N GLN A 101 2.54 15.31 -0.23
CA GLN A 101 3.30 14.88 0.93
C GLN A 101 2.34 14.54 2.08
N THR A 102 2.59 13.42 2.73
CA THR A 102 1.91 13.03 3.97
C THR A 102 2.58 13.70 5.16
N PRO A 103 1.80 14.22 6.13
CA PRO A 103 2.34 14.80 7.35
C PRO A 103 2.99 13.73 8.22
N ALA A 104 3.81 14.15 9.19
CA ALA A 104 4.33 13.27 10.23
C ALA A 104 3.18 12.71 11.07
N PHE A 105 3.21 11.41 11.38
CA PHE A 105 2.23 10.80 12.27
C PHE A 105 2.81 9.59 13.00
N CYS A 106 2.26 9.31 14.17
CA CYS A 106 2.56 8.13 14.96
C CYS A 106 1.31 7.29 15.16
N LEU A 107 1.47 5.98 15.08
CA LEU A 107 0.47 4.98 15.41
C LEU A 107 0.90 4.28 16.69
N GLY A 108 0.05 4.34 17.72
CA GLY A 108 0.27 3.57 18.94
C GLY A 108 0.12 2.06 18.73
N THR A 109 0.33 1.32 19.80
CA THR A 109 0.12 -0.12 19.86
C THR A 109 -1.33 -0.48 19.55
N LYS A 110 -1.55 -1.30 18.51
CA LYS A 110 -2.89 -1.69 18.01
C LYS A 110 -3.81 -0.50 17.65
N ASP A 111 -3.23 0.65 17.33
CA ASP A 111 -3.96 1.89 17.05
C ASP A 111 -4.25 2.06 15.55
N ALA A 112 -5.24 2.88 15.21
CA ALA A 112 -5.58 3.25 13.85
C ALA A 112 -5.81 4.76 13.73
N ARG A 113 -5.30 5.36 12.66
CA ARG A 113 -5.48 6.79 12.36
C ARG A 113 -5.78 7.06 10.92
N ASP A 114 -6.59 8.10 10.71
CA ASP A 114 -6.85 8.72 9.43
C ASP A 114 -5.91 9.91 9.20
N VAL A 115 -5.08 9.80 8.19
CA VAL A 115 -4.12 10.82 7.78
C VAL A 115 -4.64 11.51 6.53
N ARG A 116 -4.87 12.81 6.60
CA ARG A 116 -5.27 13.61 5.43
C ARG A 116 -4.05 13.87 4.55
N VAL A 117 -4.18 13.62 3.26
CA VAL A 117 -3.14 13.83 2.27
C VAL A 117 -3.75 14.59 1.10
N VAL A 118 -3.04 15.61 0.66
CA VAL A 118 -3.41 16.41 -0.50
C VAL A 118 -2.32 16.21 -1.53
N ALA A 119 -2.70 15.70 -2.70
CA ALA A 119 -1.83 15.70 -3.87
C ALA A 119 -2.34 16.73 -4.86
N TRP A 120 -1.42 17.51 -5.41
CA TRP A 120 -1.73 18.49 -6.42
C TRP A 120 -0.67 18.47 -7.49
N ALA A 121 -1.01 19.03 -8.64
CA ALA A 121 -0.09 19.22 -9.73
C ALA A 121 -0.56 20.40 -10.54
N ASP A 122 0.37 21.30 -10.80
CA ASP A 122 0.16 22.37 -11.75
C ASP A 122 0.98 22.08 -13.00
N GLY A 123 0.30 22.07 -14.14
CA GLY A 123 0.99 22.10 -15.40
C GLY A 123 1.40 20.72 -15.95
N VAL A 124 0.68 19.64 -15.63
CA VAL A 124 1.04 18.31 -16.15
C VAL A 124 0.64 18.18 -17.62
N SER A 125 1.64 17.97 -18.48
CA SER A 125 1.45 17.71 -19.90
C SER A 125 1.29 16.20 -20.15
N LEU A 126 0.04 15.74 -20.24
CA LEU A 126 -0.27 14.40 -20.70
C LEU A 126 -0.32 14.35 -22.23
N PRO A 127 0.13 13.25 -22.87
CA PRO A 127 -0.12 13.01 -24.29
C PRO A 127 -1.63 13.09 -24.60
N ARG A 128 -1.98 13.72 -25.73
CA ARG A 128 -3.38 13.86 -26.18
C ARG A 128 -4.23 12.59 -26.07
N PRO A 129 -3.81 11.41 -26.55
CA PRO A 129 -4.64 10.21 -26.44
C PRO A 129 -4.91 9.77 -25.00
N VAL A 130 -3.97 9.98 -24.09
CA VAL A 130 -4.14 9.66 -22.66
C VAL A 130 -5.08 10.67 -22.00
N ARG A 131 -4.96 11.94 -22.37
CA ARG A 131 -5.82 13.02 -21.88
C ARG A 131 -7.27 12.85 -22.34
N GLU A 132 -7.48 12.54 -23.61
CA GLU A 132 -8.82 12.27 -24.17
C GLU A 132 -9.47 11.08 -23.47
N ARG A 133 -8.70 10.02 -23.23
CA ARG A 133 -9.19 8.85 -22.49
C ARG A 133 -9.54 9.20 -21.04
N MET A 134 -8.72 9.97 -20.36
CA MET A 134 -9.01 10.42 -18.99
C MET A 134 -10.30 11.25 -18.93
N ALA A 135 -10.47 12.20 -19.85
CA ALA A 135 -11.68 13.02 -19.92
C ALA A 135 -12.92 12.16 -20.25
N ALA A 136 -12.78 11.18 -21.13
CA ALA A 136 -13.86 10.24 -21.45
C ALA A 136 -14.23 9.35 -20.25
N ASP A 137 -13.24 8.80 -19.54
CA ASP A 137 -13.45 8.00 -18.33
C ASP A 137 -14.13 8.84 -17.22
N TRP A 138 -13.73 10.12 -17.10
CA TRP A 138 -14.35 11.06 -16.15
C TRP A 138 -15.80 11.35 -16.51
N LEU A 139 -16.10 11.60 -17.79
CA LEU A 139 -17.47 11.80 -18.28
C LEU A 139 -18.32 10.53 -18.18
N ALA A 140 -17.71 9.36 -18.33
CA ALA A 140 -18.35 8.06 -18.08
C ALA A 140 -18.64 7.83 -16.59
N GLY A 141 -18.12 8.71 -15.72
CA GLY A 141 -18.42 8.73 -14.29
C GLY A 141 -17.51 7.84 -13.44
N ALA A 142 -16.38 7.34 -13.97
CA ALA A 142 -15.38 6.63 -13.18
C ALA A 142 -14.00 6.62 -13.86
N VAL A 143 -12.98 7.10 -13.14
CA VAL A 143 -11.56 7.10 -13.54
C VAL A 143 -10.77 6.22 -12.60
N ASP A 144 -10.10 5.20 -13.14
CA ASP A 144 -9.18 4.36 -12.37
C ASP A 144 -7.85 5.10 -12.12
N LEU A 145 -7.57 5.41 -10.86
CA LEU A 145 -6.34 6.04 -10.39
C LEU A 145 -5.52 5.05 -9.56
N GLU A 146 -4.20 5.14 -9.68
CA GLU A 146 -3.25 4.40 -8.84
C GLU A 146 -2.54 5.41 -7.94
N VAL A 147 -2.65 5.24 -6.62
CA VAL A 147 -2.01 6.10 -5.62
C VAL A 147 -0.89 5.34 -4.95
N ASP A 148 0.32 5.78 -5.21
CA ASP A 148 1.53 5.24 -4.65
C ASP A 148 1.95 6.09 -3.45
N VAL A 149 1.99 5.50 -2.25
CA VAL A 149 2.40 6.18 -1.02
C VAL A 149 3.68 5.57 -0.48
N ARG A 150 4.63 6.44 -0.14
CA ARG A 150 5.94 6.10 0.41
C ARG A 150 6.08 6.73 1.79
N LEU A 151 6.07 5.94 2.86
CA LEU A 151 6.23 6.45 4.21
C LEU A 151 7.64 6.22 4.73
N PHE A 152 8.30 7.27 5.23
CA PHE A 152 9.62 7.20 5.84
C PHE A 152 9.49 7.09 7.35
N ARG A 153 10.14 6.07 7.92
CA ARG A 153 10.12 5.79 9.36
C ARG A 153 11.18 6.62 10.08
N ASP A 154 10.89 6.99 11.32
CA ASP A 154 11.79 7.80 12.14
C ASP A 154 12.94 6.98 12.78
N ASP A 155 12.72 5.67 12.99
CA ASP A 155 13.31 5.02 14.17
C ASP A 155 14.46 4.01 13.99
N ASP A 156 15.03 3.74 12.82
CA ASP A 156 15.98 2.61 12.74
C ASP A 156 17.27 2.81 11.94
N GLY A 157 17.55 3.98 11.35
CA GLY A 157 18.69 4.13 10.42
C GLY A 157 18.60 3.25 9.16
N SER A 158 17.64 2.31 9.12
CA SER A 158 17.09 1.64 7.96
C SER A 158 16.35 2.68 7.13
N ALA A 159 17.06 3.26 6.17
CA ALA A 159 16.53 4.16 5.15
C ALA A 159 15.51 3.49 4.18
N ARG A 160 14.89 2.36 4.56
CA ARG A 160 13.91 1.64 3.74
C ARG A 160 12.51 2.16 4.06
N PRO A 161 11.90 2.94 3.16
CA PRO A 161 10.55 3.42 3.35
C PRO A 161 9.55 2.29 3.10
N VAL A 162 8.39 2.41 3.74
CA VAL A 162 7.24 1.54 3.46
C VAL A 162 6.58 2.05 2.19
N TRP A 163 6.52 1.22 1.16
CA TRP A 163 5.88 1.54 -0.11
C TRP A 163 4.55 0.82 -0.21
N MET A 164 3.52 1.52 -0.66
CA MET A 164 2.19 0.96 -0.87
C MET A 164 1.58 1.52 -2.14
N SER A 165 0.86 0.69 -2.88
CA SER A 165 0.08 1.12 -4.05
C SER A 165 -1.39 0.81 -3.80
N CYS A 166 -2.23 1.80 -4.00
CA CYS A 166 -3.66 1.75 -3.76
C CYS A 166 -4.39 2.06 -5.07
N LYS A 167 -5.29 1.18 -5.50
CA LYS A 167 -6.17 1.49 -6.63
C LYS A 167 -7.41 2.22 -6.12
N LEU A 168 -7.71 3.36 -6.72
CA LEU A 168 -8.85 4.21 -6.40
C LEU A 168 -9.66 4.44 -7.66
N LYS A 169 -10.96 4.60 -7.50
CA LYS A 169 -11.83 5.15 -8.55
C LYS A 169 -12.13 6.59 -8.18
N ALA A 170 -12.02 7.50 -9.14
CA ALA A 170 -12.37 8.90 -9.00
C ALA A 170 -13.54 9.22 -9.94
N GLY A 171 -14.54 9.94 -9.45
CA GLY A 171 -15.80 10.13 -10.18
C GLY A 171 -16.78 8.98 -9.92
N GLY A 172 -18.07 9.34 -9.83
CA GLY A 172 -19.16 8.41 -9.48
C GLY A 172 -19.34 8.19 -7.98
N ALA A 173 -20.37 7.42 -7.61
CA ALA A 173 -20.60 7.03 -6.21
C ALA A 173 -19.46 6.10 -5.75
N GLN A 174 -18.53 6.65 -4.97
CA GLN A 174 -17.47 5.90 -4.31
C GLN A 174 -18.09 4.69 -3.59
N PRO A 175 -17.63 3.44 -3.82
CA PRO A 175 -18.10 2.31 -3.03
C PRO A 175 -17.81 2.60 -1.55
N PRO A 176 -18.76 2.33 -0.63
CA PRO A 176 -18.60 2.57 0.80
C PRO A 176 -17.60 1.56 1.37
N GLY A 177 -16.31 1.83 1.20
CA GLY A 177 -15.25 0.96 1.65
C GLY A 177 -13.90 1.48 1.16
N ALA A 178 -12.99 1.73 2.11
CA ALA A 178 -11.61 2.04 1.80
C ALA A 178 -11.02 0.94 0.92
N THR A 179 -10.44 1.28 -0.23
CA THR A 179 -9.73 0.28 -1.03
C THR A 179 -8.45 -0.09 -0.30
N TRP A 180 -8.26 -1.40 -0.13
CA TRP A 180 -7.07 -1.93 0.52
C TRP A 180 -5.84 -1.66 -0.35
N CYS A 181 -4.79 -1.15 0.27
CA CYS A 181 -3.53 -0.89 -0.41
C CYS A 181 -2.64 -2.13 -0.35
N THR A 182 -1.99 -2.45 -1.47
CA THR A 182 -0.98 -3.49 -1.50
C THR A 182 0.33 -2.92 -0.96
N ILE A 183 0.88 -3.57 0.06
CA ILE A 183 2.13 -3.13 0.71
C ILE A 183 3.30 -3.90 0.13
N PHE A 184 4.23 -3.19 -0.49
CA PHE A 184 5.45 -3.75 -1.06
C PHE A 184 6.57 -3.65 -0.02
N ALA A 185 6.42 -4.39 1.09
CA ALA A 185 7.40 -4.33 2.18
C ALA A 185 8.69 -5.13 1.91
N LEU A 186 8.80 -5.90 0.81
CA LEU A 186 9.88 -6.90 0.69
C LEU A 186 10.49 -7.18 -0.69
N GLN A 187 10.11 -6.53 -1.79
CA GLN A 187 10.64 -6.89 -3.13
C GLN A 187 11.37 -5.75 -3.83
N ASN A 188 12.60 -6.08 -4.23
CA ASN A 188 13.57 -5.30 -5.01
C ASN A 188 12.89 -4.41 -6.07
N TRP A 189 13.11 -3.10 -5.97
CA TRP A 189 12.31 -2.07 -6.64
C TRP A 189 13.09 -1.25 -7.69
N ALA A 190 14.20 -1.76 -8.25
CA ALA A 190 14.94 -1.03 -9.28
C ALA A 190 14.36 -1.19 -10.71
N SER A 191 13.45 -2.13 -10.94
CA SER A 191 13.10 -2.55 -12.31
C SER A 191 11.91 -1.82 -12.94
N ASP A 192 10.94 -1.34 -12.14
CA ASP A 192 9.64 -0.90 -12.68
C ASP A 192 9.44 0.63 -12.70
N PHE A 193 10.37 1.39 -12.12
CA PHE A 193 10.21 2.85 -11.91
C PHE A 193 10.97 3.74 -12.89
N ALA A 194 11.74 3.18 -13.82
CA ALA A 194 12.36 3.97 -14.88
C ALA A 194 11.59 3.76 -16.18
N PRO A 195 10.85 4.77 -16.67
CA PRO A 195 10.65 4.88 -18.10
C PRO A 195 12.02 4.88 -18.78
N ALA A 196 12.18 4.17 -19.90
CA ALA A 196 13.46 4.03 -20.61
C ALA A 196 14.17 5.39 -20.90
N TYR A 197 13.43 6.51 -20.92
CA TYR A 197 13.97 7.85 -21.13
C TYR A 197 14.66 8.49 -19.91
N LEU A 198 14.46 8.00 -18.69
CA LEU A 198 15.13 8.54 -17.49
C LEU A 198 16.55 7.95 -17.26
N MET A 199 16.88 6.83 -17.91
CA MET A 199 18.24 6.25 -17.89
C MET A 199 19.23 7.00 -18.81
N GLN A 200 18.73 7.81 -19.75
CA GLN A 200 19.56 8.58 -20.68
C GLN A 200 20.12 9.88 -20.06
N TYR A 201 19.48 10.41 -19.01
CA TYR A 201 19.89 11.68 -18.39
C TYR A 201 21.00 11.49 -17.33
N ILE A 202 21.10 10.30 -16.73
CA ILE A 202 22.10 9.99 -15.69
C ILE A 202 23.44 9.56 -16.31
N SER A 203 23.45 9.06 -17.56
CA SER A 203 24.67 8.68 -18.27
C SER A 203 25.43 9.85 -18.92
N ASN A 204 24.89 11.07 -18.87
CA ASN A 204 25.58 12.30 -19.32
C ASN A 204 26.09 13.18 -18.16
N ILE A 205 26.08 12.66 -16.92
CA ILE A 205 26.61 13.35 -15.73
C ILE A 205 27.73 12.53 -15.06
N VAL A 206 28.35 11.61 -15.80
CA VAL A 206 29.63 10.98 -15.42
C VAL A 206 30.58 11.02 -16.60
#